data_AF-A0A7T5RIR6-F1
#
_entry.id   AF-A0A7T5RIR6-F1
#
_cell.length_a   1.000
_cell.length_b   1.000
_cell.length_c   1.000
_cell.angle_alpha   90.00
_cell.angle_beta   90.00
_cell.angle_gamma   90.00
#
_symmetry.space_group_name_H-M   'P 1'
#
loop_
_entity.id
_entity.type
_entity.pdbx_description
1 polymer ?
#
loop_
_entity_poly.entity_id
_entity_poly.type
_entity_poly.pdbx_seq_one_letter_code
_entity_poly.pdbx_strand_id
1 'polypeptide(L)'
;MPITQSAKKALRQSMRRRVQNLKRKEAYKTVVKNIKKLAAAGKQKEAEKLLPQLYKALDKAAKTHAIHKNKASRLKSRLTKLVSKKI
;
A
#
# COMPACT_ATOMS: atom_id res chain seq x y z
N MET A 1 10.94 23.68 17.62
CA MET A 1 9.68 23.53 18.40
C MET A 1 8.65 24.51 17.83
N PRO A 2 7.36 24.17 17.67
CA PRO A 2 6.39 25.09 17.08
C PRO A 2 6.16 26.30 18.00
N ILE A 3 6.36 27.50 17.48
CA ILE A 3 6.30 28.75 18.25
C ILE A 3 4.85 29.25 18.35
N THR A 4 4.14 29.29 17.22
CA THR A 4 2.74 29.75 17.15
C THR A 4 1.75 28.66 17.57
N GLN A 5 0.58 29.07 18.09
CA GLN A 5 -0.48 28.14 18.51
C GLN A 5 -1.01 27.28 17.35
N SER A 6 -1.11 27.86 16.15
CA SER A 6 -1.48 27.15 14.93
C SER A 6 -0.47 26.06 14.59
N ALA A 7 0.83 26.33 14.71
CA ALA A 7 1.88 25.35 14.46
C ALA A 7 1.88 24.20 15.49
N LYS A 8 1.62 24.49 16.77
CA LYS A 8 1.46 23.46 17.81
C LYS A 8 0.27 22.53 17.50
N LYS A 9 -0.86 23.08 17.03
CA LYS A 9 -2.02 22.30 16.58
C LYS A 9 -1.70 21.45 15.34
N ALA A 10 -1.01 22.04 14.36
CA ALA A 10 -0.60 21.34 13.14
C ALA A 10 0.32 20.14 13.46
N LEU A 11 1.26 20.30 14.40
CA LEU A 11 2.13 19.21 14.86
C LEU A 11 1.30 18.04 15.41
N ARG A 12 0.34 18.29 16.32
CA ARG A 12 -0.54 17.25 16.86
C ARG A 12 -1.34 16.54 15.76
N GLN A 13 -1.88 17.30 14.80
CA GLN A 13 -2.62 16.72 13.67
C GLN A 13 -1.71 15.86 12.78
N SER A 14 -0.49 16.33 12.49
CA SER A 14 0.47 15.60 11.66
C SER A 14 0.84 14.25 12.26
N MET A 15 1.05 14.19 13.58
CA MET A 15 1.37 12.96 14.30
C MET A 15 0.23 11.95 14.21
N ARG A 16 -1.02 12.39 14.43
CA ARG A 16 -2.20 11.53 14.29
C ARG A 16 -2.36 11.00 12.86
N ARG A 17 -2.18 11.86 11.85
CA ARG A 17 -2.23 11.47 10.42
C ARG A 17 -1.11 10.49 10.07
N ARG A 18 0.10 10.69 10.60
CA ARG A 18 1.26 9.81 10.38
C ARG A 18 0.95 8.38 10.80
N VAL A 19 0.42 8.16 12.00
CA VAL A 19 0.10 6.83 12.51
C VAL A 19 -0.89 6.09 11.59
N GLN A 20 -1.99 6.77 11.20
CA GLN A 20 -2.98 6.16 10.32
C GLN A 20 -2.41 5.85 8.92
N ASN A 21 -1.62 6.76 8.37
CA ASN A 21 -1.01 6.57 7.05
C ASN A 21 0.06 5.47 7.07
N LEU A 22 0.78 5.32 8.18
CA LEU A 22 1.75 4.25 8.38
C LEU A 22 1.06 2.88 8.39
N LYS A 23 -0.02 2.72 9.17
CA LYS A 23 -0.83 1.48 9.18
C LYS A 23 -1.32 1.09 7.79
N ARG A 24 -1.85 2.04 7.01
CA ARG A 24 -2.28 1.81 5.62
C ARG A 24 -1.12 1.46 4.70
N LYS A 25 0.05 2.09 4.88
CA LYS A 25 1.25 1.81 4.09
C LYS A 25 1.80 0.41 4.36
N GLU A 26 1.82 -0.01 5.60
CA GLU A 26 2.27 -1.35 5.98
C GLU A 26 1.31 -2.42 5.45
N ALA A 27 0.01 -2.20 5.56
CA ALA A 27 -1.01 -3.15 5.10
C ALA A 27 -0.87 -3.55 3.63
N TYR A 28 -0.59 -2.62 2.70
CA TYR A 28 -0.35 -3.02 1.31
C TYR A 28 1.08 -3.57 1.13
N LYS A 29 2.09 -3.04 1.85
CA LYS A 29 3.49 -3.51 1.73
C LYS A 29 3.64 -4.98 2.10
N THR A 30 2.96 -5.44 3.14
CA THR A 30 2.99 -6.86 3.56
C THR A 30 2.44 -7.76 2.47
N VAL A 31 1.27 -7.41 1.90
CA VAL A 31 0.65 -8.16 0.80
C VAL A 31 1.56 -8.17 -0.44
N VAL A 32 2.15 -7.02 -0.80
CA VAL A 32 3.11 -6.93 -1.91
C VAL A 32 4.33 -7.84 -1.68
N LYS A 33 4.87 -7.88 -0.46
CA LYS A 33 6.00 -8.75 -0.11
C LYS A 33 5.62 -10.22 -0.26
N ASN A 34 4.43 -10.61 0.19
CA ASN A 34 3.94 -11.98 0.09
C ASN A 34 3.74 -12.41 -1.36
N ILE A 35 3.11 -11.58 -2.19
CA ILE A 35 2.94 -11.87 -3.63
C ILE A 35 4.29 -12.05 -4.32
N LYS A 36 5.27 -11.18 -4.04
CA LYS A 36 6.62 -11.31 -4.61
C LYS A 36 7.31 -12.61 -4.18
N LYS A 37 7.18 -13.01 -2.90
CA LYS A 37 7.73 -14.27 -2.39
C LYS A 37 7.10 -15.48 -3.07
N LEU A 38 5.78 -15.51 -3.18
CA LEU A 38 5.06 -16.62 -3.80
C LEU A 38 5.35 -16.75 -5.29
N ALA A 39 5.47 -15.62 -5.98
CA ALA A 39 5.85 -15.61 -7.38
C ALA A 39 7.29 -16.09 -7.59
N ALA A 40 8.23 -15.71 -6.71
CA ALA A 40 9.59 -16.24 -6.73
C ALA A 40 9.63 -17.76 -6.43
N ALA A 41 8.69 -18.26 -5.61
CA ALA A 41 8.53 -19.68 -5.32
C ALA A 41 7.73 -20.47 -6.38
N GLY A 42 7.35 -19.84 -7.50
CA GLY A 42 6.59 -20.50 -8.57
C GLY A 42 5.11 -20.82 -8.25
N LYS A 43 4.59 -20.38 -7.10
CA LYS A 43 3.23 -20.68 -6.64
C LYS A 43 2.19 -19.69 -7.19
N GLN A 44 1.94 -19.76 -8.49
CA GLN A 44 1.05 -18.83 -9.21
C GLN A 44 -0.39 -18.81 -8.65
N LYS A 45 -0.98 -19.99 -8.39
CA LYS A 45 -2.36 -20.10 -7.86
C LYS A 45 -2.53 -19.44 -6.50
N GLU A 46 -1.52 -19.52 -5.63
CA GLU A 46 -1.55 -18.86 -4.31
C GLU A 46 -1.37 -17.34 -4.45
N ALA A 47 -0.54 -16.89 -5.40
CA ALA A 47 -0.36 -15.48 -5.68
C ALA A 47 -1.63 -14.83 -6.27
N GLU A 48 -2.38 -15.53 -7.12
CA GLU A 48 -3.66 -15.07 -7.67
C GLU A 48 -4.71 -14.85 -6.58
N LYS A 49 -4.79 -15.75 -5.60
CA LYS A 49 -5.71 -15.62 -4.45
C LYS A 49 -5.45 -14.37 -3.61
N LEU A 50 -4.22 -13.85 -3.60
CA LEU A 50 -3.84 -12.63 -2.86
C LEU A 50 -4.08 -11.34 -3.65
N LEU A 51 -4.33 -11.42 -4.96
CA LEU A 51 -4.59 -10.23 -5.79
C LEU A 51 -5.81 -9.43 -5.31
N PRO A 52 -6.99 -10.01 -5.00
CA PRO A 52 -8.14 -9.27 -4.49
C PRO A 52 -7.82 -8.49 -3.21
N GLN A 53 -7.05 -9.09 -2.30
CA GLN A 53 -6.62 -8.43 -1.06
C GLN A 53 -5.68 -7.26 -1.34
N LEU A 54 -4.75 -7.42 -2.29
CA LEU A 54 -3.87 -6.35 -2.74
C LEU A 54 -4.66 -5.18 -3.32
N TYR A 55 -5.63 -5.44 -4.20
CA TYR A 55 -6.49 -4.42 -4.79
C TYR A 55 -7.22 -3.62 -3.71
N LYS A 56 -7.90 -4.33 -2.79
CA LYS A 56 -8.62 -3.72 -1.65
C LYS A 56 -7.70 -2.84 -0.79
N ALA A 57 -6.48 -3.29 -0.51
CA ALA A 57 -5.53 -2.52 0.30
C ALA A 57 -5.03 -1.26 -0.43
N LEU A 58 -4.70 -1.37 -1.72
CA LEU A 58 -4.22 -0.25 -2.52
C LEU A 58 -5.32 0.81 -2.75
N ASP A 59 -6.55 0.38 -3.03
CA ASP A 59 -7.66 1.30 -3.28
C ASP A 59 -8.07 2.05 -2.02
N LYS A 60 -8.09 1.39 -0.86
CA LYS A 60 -8.29 2.07 0.43
C LYS A 60 -7.18 3.07 0.73
N ALA A 61 -5.93 2.73 0.43
CA ALA A 61 -4.80 3.64 0.62
C ALA A 61 -4.85 4.84 -0.34
N ALA A 62 -5.34 4.66 -1.57
CA ALA A 62 -5.53 5.74 -2.53
C ALA A 62 -6.71 6.65 -2.15
N LYS A 63 -7.86 6.08 -1.76
CA LYS A 63 -9.06 6.83 -1.32
C LYS A 63 -8.77 7.76 -0.14
N THR A 64 -7.89 7.34 0.77
CA THR A 64 -7.51 8.12 1.96
C THR A 64 -6.30 9.04 1.73
N HIS A 65 -5.86 9.19 0.47
CA HIS A 65 -4.69 9.98 0.08
C HIS A 65 -3.38 9.57 0.78
N ALA A 66 -3.30 8.35 1.34
CA ALA A 66 -2.05 7.83 1.91
C ALA A 66 -1.03 7.50 0.81
N ILE A 67 -1.50 7.20 -0.40
CA ILE A 67 -0.73 7.11 -1.65
C ILE A 67 -1.46 7.82 -2.79
N HIS A 68 -0.72 8.32 -3.77
CA HIS A 68 -1.31 8.89 -4.97
C HIS A 68 -1.98 7.81 -5.84
N LYS A 69 -3.08 8.15 -6.53
CA LYS A 69 -3.81 7.24 -7.45
C LYS A 69 -2.88 6.57 -8.47
N ASN A 70 -1.98 7.32 -9.08
CA ASN A 70 -1.02 6.79 -10.06
C ASN A 70 -0.05 5.76 -9.44
N LYS A 71 0.31 5.93 -8.15
CA LYS A 71 1.14 4.95 -7.45
C LYS A 71 0.38 3.65 -7.23
N ALA A 72 -0.91 3.73 -6.86
CA ALA A 72 -1.76 2.56 -6.74
C ALA A 72 -1.89 1.83 -8.09
N SER A 73 -2.22 2.54 -9.17
CA SER A 73 -2.35 1.97 -10.52
C SER A 73 -1.05 1.32 -11.00
N ARG A 74 0.11 1.96 -10.79
CA ARG A 74 1.42 1.40 -11.14
C ARG A 74 1.71 0.10 -10.38
N LEU A 75 1.37 0.04 -9.08
CA LEU A 75 1.57 -1.16 -8.28
C LEU A 75 0.66 -2.30 -8.72
N LYS A 76 -0.61 -2.00 -8.99
CA LYS A 76 -1.57 -2.97 -9.56
C LYS A 76 -1.02 -3.57 -10.86
N SER A 77 -0.69 -2.73 -11.84
CA SER A 77 -0.19 -3.18 -13.15
C SER A 77 1.09 -4.00 -13.06
N ARG A 78 2.04 -3.61 -12.20
CA ARG A 78 3.29 -4.37 -12.04
C ARG A 78 3.08 -5.74 -11.41
N LEU A 79 2.21 -5.83 -10.39
CA LEU A 79 2.00 -7.07 -9.66
C LEU A 79 1.13 -8.05 -10.43
N THR A 80 0.14 -7.56 -11.19
CA THR A 80 -0.63 -8.42 -12.10
C THR A 80 0.24 -9.00 -13.18
N LYS A 81 1.09 -8.18 -13.83
CA LYS A 81 2.06 -8.67 -14.83
C LYS A 81 3.00 -9.72 -14.24
N LEU A 82 3.43 -9.54 -12.99
CA LEU A 82 4.33 -10.48 -12.33
C LEU A 82 3.65 -11.83 -12.07
N VAL A 83 2.37 -11.83 -11.67
CA VAL A 83 1.60 -13.08 -11.46
C VAL A 83 1.19 -13.73 -12.79
N SER A 84 0.82 -12.93 -13.79
CA SER A 84 0.33 -13.40 -15.09
C SER A 84 1.43 -13.75 -16.09
N LYS A 85 2.69 -13.35 -15.85
CA LYS A 85 3.80 -13.72 -16.72
C LYS A 85 4.01 -15.23 -16.59
N LYS A 86 3.43 -15.99 -17.52
CA LYS A 86 3.82 -17.37 -17.75
C LYS A 86 5.32 -17.38 -18.04
N ILE A 87 6.06 -18.06 -17.18
CA ILE A 87 7.41 -18.55 -17.49
C ILE A 87 7.20 -19.82 -18.29
#